data_AF-A0ABD3AX04-F1
#
_entry.id   AF-A0ABD3AX04-F1
#
_cell.length_a   1.000
_cell.length_b   1.000
_cell.length_c   1.000
_cell.angle_alpha   90.00
_cell.angle_beta   90.00
_cell.angle_gamma   90.00
#
_symmetry.space_group_name_H-M   'P 1'
#
loop_
_entity.id
_entity.type
_entity.pdbx_description
1 polymer ?
#
loop_
_entity_poly.entity_id
_entity_poly.type
_entity_poly.pdbx_seq_one_letter_code
_entity_poly.pdbx_strand_id
1 'polypeptide(L)'
;MGSEGLLRSPKLRQYLLETSVYPREPEILKELRAVTASHPMAIMETDADAGQMLSLLLRMINAKKTIEIGVFTGYSLILTALDIPKDGKIIAIDPDQEAYNIGLPFIKKAGVEHKINFINSKAHPVLDKLLQD
;
A
#
# COMPACT_ATOMS: atom_id res chain seq x y z
N MET A 1 -3.12 -20.25 -1.17
CA MET A 1 -3.26 -19.85 -2.58
C MET A 1 -1.87 -19.48 -3.07
N GLY A 2 -1.36 -20.20 -4.06
CA GLY A 2 0.05 -20.22 -4.42
C GLY A 2 0.55 -18.94 -5.09
N SER A 3 1.86 -18.72 -5.00
CA SER A 3 2.69 -17.64 -5.55
C SER A 3 2.66 -17.46 -7.07
N GLU A 4 1.62 -17.96 -7.76
CA GLU A 4 1.59 -18.08 -9.24
C GLU A 4 0.82 -16.94 -9.92
N GLY A 5 0.12 -16.09 -9.16
CA GLY A 5 -0.73 -15.02 -9.69
C GLY A 5 -1.94 -15.54 -10.49
N LEU A 6 -2.69 -14.62 -11.12
CA LEU A 6 -3.91 -14.95 -11.90
C LEU A 6 -3.63 -15.22 -13.38
N LEU A 7 -2.40 -15.01 -13.83
CA LEU A 7 -2.02 -15.14 -15.23
C LEU A 7 -1.83 -16.62 -15.61
N ARG A 8 -2.02 -16.93 -16.90
CA ARG A 8 -1.93 -18.30 -17.44
C ARG A 8 -0.61 -19.02 -17.14
N SER A 9 0.48 -18.30 -16.88
CA SER A 9 1.75 -18.92 -16.50
C SER A 9 2.59 -18.02 -15.58
N PRO A 10 3.40 -18.62 -14.68
CA PRO A 10 4.36 -17.87 -13.86
C PRO A 10 5.38 -17.07 -14.69
N LYS A 11 5.81 -17.60 -15.84
CA LYS A 11 6.74 -16.92 -16.75
C LYS A 11 6.16 -15.62 -17.31
N LEU A 12 4.85 -15.61 -17.62
CA LEU A 12 4.17 -14.40 -18.09
C LEU A 12 4.09 -13.33 -17.00
N ARG A 13 3.81 -13.75 -15.75
CA ARG A 13 3.85 -12.85 -14.60
C ARG A 13 5.25 -12.26 -14.39
N GLN A 14 6.28 -13.11 -14.41
CA GLN A 14 7.67 -12.67 -14.27
C GLN A 14 8.06 -11.68 -15.37
N TYR A 15 7.72 -11.96 -16.63
CA TYR A 15 7.95 -11.04 -17.75
C TYR A 15 7.29 -9.67 -17.52
N LEU A 16 6.03 -9.63 -17.08
CA LEU A 16 5.33 -8.39 -16.77
C LEU A 16 6.04 -7.61 -15.66
N LEU A 17 6.40 -8.29 -14.59
CA LEU A 17 7.03 -7.68 -13.43
C LEU A 17 8.42 -7.11 -13.77
N GLU A 18 9.27 -7.90 -14.43
CA GLU A 18 10.64 -7.51 -14.78
C GLU A 18 10.69 -6.42 -15.86
N THR A 19 9.77 -6.44 -16.82
CA THR A 19 9.80 -5.52 -17.97
C THR A 19 9.10 -4.19 -17.66
N SER A 20 7.99 -4.22 -16.91
CA SER A 20 7.09 -3.06 -16.81
C SER A 20 6.90 -2.54 -15.39
N VAL A 21 7.11 -3.37 -14.35
CA VAL A 21 6.77 -3.03 -12.96
C VAL A 21 8.01 -2.68 -12.15
N TYR A 22 8.91 -3.63 -11.91
CA TYR A 22 10.10 -3.43 -11.07
C TYR A 22 11.01 -2.29 -11.53
N PRO A 23 11.24 -2.05 -12.85
CA PRO A 23 12.05 -0.90 -13.28
C PRO A 23 11.45 0.47 -12.93
N ARG A 24 10.17 0.52 -12.54
CA ARG A 24 9.42 1.74 -12.20
C ARG A 24 8.95 1.76 -10.74
N GLU A 25 9.22 0.71 -9.98
CA GLU A 25 8.86 0.64 -8.56
C GLU A 25 9.75 1.61 -7.77
N PRO A 26 9.19 2.55 -7.00
CA PRO A 26 9.95 3.37 -6.07
C PRO A 26 10.84 2.50 -5.16
N GLU A 27 12.11 2.85 -5.01
CA GLU A 27 13.06 2.02 -4.23
C GLU A 27 12.57 1.79 -2.80
N ILE A 28 11.88 2.77 -2.19
CA ILE A 28 11.31 2.61 -0.84
C ILE A 28 10.27 1.49 -0.75
N LEU A 29 9.47 1.28 -1.81
CA LEU A 29 8.48 0.21 -1.86
C LEU A 29 9.14 -1.15 -2.06
N LYS A 30 10.20 -1.21 -2.87
CA LYS A 30 11.02 -2.41 -3.03
C LYS A 30 11.71 -2.82 -1.73
N GLU A 31 12.24 -1.84 -0.98
CA GLU A 31 12.82 -2.09 0.35
C GLU A 31 11.76 -2.61 1.34
N LEU A 32 10.58 -1.97 1.40
CA LEU A 32 9.49 -2.44 2.25
C LEU A 32 9.06 -3.87 1.87
N ARG A 33 8.86 -4.14 0.57
CA ARG A 33 8.48 -5.46 0.06
C ARG A 33 9.48 -6.55 0.44
N ALA A 34 10.78 -6.24 0.44
CA ALA A 34 11.81 -7.17 0.92
C ALA A 34 11.69 -7.47 2.42
N VAL A 35 11.32 -6.48 3.24
CA VAL A 35 11.07 -6.67 4.67
C VAL A 35 9.77 -7.43 4.92
N THR A 36 8.68 -7.06 4.26
CA THR A 36 7.38 -7.73 4.37
C THR A 36 7.48 -9.21 3.96
N ALA A 37 8.31 -9.56 2.98
CA ALA A 37 8.52 -10.94 2.55
C ALA A 37 9.01 -11.88 3.66
N SER A 38 9.60 -11.35 4.74
CA SER A 38 10.02 -12.13 5.92
C SER A 38 8.92 -12.27 6.99
N HIS A 39 7.79 -11.58 6.85
CA HIS A 39 6.68 -11.65 7.78
C HIS A 39 5.90 -12.97 7.62
N PRO A 40 5.45 -13.64 8.70
CA PRO A 40 4.69 -14.90 8.59
C PRO A 40 3.42 -14.79 7.72
N MET A 41 2.84 -13.59 7.66
CA MET A 41 1.66 -13.26 6.85
C MET A 41 1.99 -12.48 5.57
N ALA A 42 3.22 -12.61 5.02
CA ALA A 42 3.66 -11.88 3.81
C ALA A 42 2.70 -12.02 2.61
N ILE A 43 1.94 -13.10 2.53
CA ILE A 43 0.91 -13.32 1.49
C ILE A 43 -0.18 -12.24 1.46
N MET A 44 -0.33 -11.45 2.54
CA MET A 44 -1.28 -10.35 2.61
C MET A 44 -0.81 -9.08 1.90
N GLU A 45 0.47 -9.00 1.52
CA GLU A 45 1.01 -7.81 0.87
C GLU A 45 0.38 -7.58 -0.50
N THR A 46 0.19 -6.30 -0.86
CA THR A 46 -0.24 -5.93 -2.20
C THR A 46 0.86 -6.23 -3.21
N ASP A 47 0.54 -7.02 -4.25
CA ASP A 47 1.48 -7.30 -5.33
C ASP A 47 1.91 -5.99 -6.06
N ALA A 48 3.17 -5.93 -6.49
CA ALA A 48 3.75 -4.72 -7.07
C ALA A 48 3.04 -4.24 -8.35
N ASP A 49 2.52 -5.15 -9.17
CA ASP A 49 1.75 -4.85 -10.38
C ASP A 49 0.37 -4.27 -10.05
N ALA A 50 -0.33 -4.82 -9.06
CA ALA A 50 -1.55 -4.23 -8.52
C ALA A 50 -1.32 -2.83 -7.95
N GLY A 51 -0.19 -2.63 -7.25
CA GLY A 51 0.26 -1.32 -6.79
C GLY A 51 0.48 -0.33 -7.95
N GLN A 52 1.16 -0.74 -9.02
CA GLN A 52 1.35 0.11 -10.21
C GLN A 52 0.01 0.51 -10.86
N MET A 53 -0.97 -0.39 -10.90
CA MET A 53 -2.33 -0.06 -11.36
C MET A 53 -3.00 0.97 -10.44
N LEU A 54 -2.91 0.79 -9.11
CA LEU A 54 -3.46 1.75 -8.15
C LEU A 54 -2.86 3.15 -8.32
N SER A 55 -1.54 3.23 -8.52
CA SER A 55 -0.83 4.48 -8.80
C SER A 55 -1.37 5.20 -10.03
N LEU A 56 -1.64 4.45 -11.11
CA LEU A 56 -2.25 5.00 -12.33
C LEU A 56 -3.65 5.55 -12.03
N LEU A 57 -4.49 4.79 -11.34
CA LEU A 57 -5.86 5.20 -11.01
C LEU A 57 -5.90 6.46 -10.15
N LEU A 58 -5.08 6.54 -9.11
CA LEU A 58 -4.97 7.71 -8.22
C LEU A 58 -4.65 8.99 -9.00
N ARG A 59 -3.69 8.90 -9.93
CA ARG A 59 -3.28 10.02 -10.78
C ARG A 59 -4.36 10.40 -11.79
N MET A 60 -5.03 9.43 -12.40
CA MET A 60 -6.10 9.67 -13.37
C MET A 60 -7.30 10.41 -12.77
N ILE A 61 -7.64 10.10 -11.51
CA ILE A 61 -8.77 10.75 -10.83
C ILE A 61 -8.37 12.00 -10.03
N ASN A 62 -7.08 12.37 -10.07
CA ASN A 62 -6.51 13.46 -9.26
C ASN A 62 -6.87 13.33 -7.76
N ALA A 63 -6.69 12.13 -7.20
CA ALA A 63 -7.06 11.82 -5.83
C ALA A 63 -6.33 12.71 -4.82
N LYS A 64 -7.08 13.25 -3.85
CA LYS A 64 -6.52 14.12 -2.79
C LYS A 64 -6.85 13.64 -1.38
N LYS A 65 -8.05 13.12 -1.15
CA LYS A 65 -8.49 12.57 0.14
C LYS A 65 -8.88 11.12 -0.10
N THR A 66 -8.16 10.19 0.51
CA THR A 66 -8.38 8.75 0.34
C THR A 66 -8.62 8.08 1.69
N ILE A 67 -9.17 6.87 1.65
CA ILE A 67 -9.32 5.98 2.80
C ILE A 67 -8.76 4.61 2.41
N GLU A 68 -7.97 4.02 3.29
CA GLU A 68 -7.42 2.67 3.16
C GLU A 68 -7.86 1.84 4.37
N ILE A 69 -8.52 0.70 4.09
CA ILE A 69 -9.01 -0.23 5.10
C ILE A 69 -8.26 -1.55 4.90
N GLY A 70 -7.46 -1.94 5.89
CA GLY A 70 -6.44 -2.97 5.71
C GLY A 70 -5.15 -2.35 5.18
N VAL A 71 -4.21 -2.11 6.08
CA VAL A 71 -2.91 -1.46 5.85
C VAL A 71 -1.79 -2.48 5.90
N PHE A 72 -1.86 -3.44 6.84
CA PHE A 72 -0.78 -4.39 7.12
C PHE A 72 0.58 -3.67 7.26
N THR A 73 1.61 -4.06 6.51
CA THR A 73 2.94 -3.40 6.53
C THR A 73 3.00 -2.13 5.68
N GLY A 74 1.94 -1.77 4.96
CA GLY A 74 1.79 -0.44 4.36
C GLY A 74 2.31 -0.26 2.93
N TYR A 75 2.47 -1.32 2.12
CA TYR A 75 2.90 -1.18 0.71
C TYR A 75 1.93 -0.29 -0.09
N SER A 76 0.63 -0.59 -0.08
CA SER A 76 -0.43 0.22 -0.70
C SER A 76 -0.52 1.62 -0.12
N LEU A 77 -0.34 1.74 1.20
CA LEU A 77 -0.39 3.00 1.92
C LEU A 77 0.73 3.96 1.50
N ILE A 78 1.99 3.48 1.46
CA ILE A 78 3.13 4.29 1.00
C ILE A 78 2.97 4.65 -0.47
N LEU A 79 2.57 3.70 -1.31
CA LEU A 79 2.33 3.96 -2.73
C LEU A 79 1.30 5.07 -2.93
N THR A 80 0.16 4.96 -2.25
CA THR A 80 -0.90 5.99 -2.29
C THR A 80 -0.37 7.34 -1.82
N ALA A 81 0.40 7.35 -0.73
CA ALA A 81 0.97 8.57 -0.17
C ALA A 81 2.01 9.24 -1.09
N LEU A 82 2.73 8.46 -1.90
CA LEU A 82 3.65 8.99 -2.91
C LEU A 82 2.90 9.60 -4.10
N ASP A 83 1.77 9.02 -4.51
CA ASP A 83 1.04 9.43 -5.72
C ASP A 83 0.05 10.59 -5.55
N ILE A 84 -0.50 10.79 -4.35
CA ILE A 84 -1.40 11.93 -4.09
C ILE A 84 -0.61 13.24 -3.85
N PRO A 85 -1.21 14.43 -4.06
CA PRO A 85 -0.56 15.72 -3.84
C PRO A 85 0.09 15.88 -2.45
N LYS A 86 1.00 16.86 -2.31
CA LYS A 86 1.73 17.13 -1.04
C LYS A 86 0.79 17.39 0.14
N ASP A 87 -0.34 18.03 -0.11
CA ASP A 87 -1.41 18.35 0.83
C ASP A 87 -2.53 17.30 0.85
N GLY A 88 -2.33 16.16 0.18
CA GLY A 88 -3.22 15.02 0.21
C GLY A 88 -3.30 14.38 1.60
N LYS A 89 -4.42 13.69 1.87
CA LYS A 89 -4.71 13.08 3.16
C LYS A 89 -5.25 11.66 2.98
N ILE A 90 -4.76 10.76 3.81
CA ILE A 90 -5.15 9.35 3.85
C ILE A 90 -5.66 9.04 5.24
N ILE A 91 -6.88 8.51 5.35
CA ILE A 91 -7.34 7.83 6.56
C ILE A 91 -6.98 6.36 6.40
N ALA A 92 -6.07 5.86 7.24
CA ALA A 92 -5.60 4.47 7.18
C ALA A 92 -6.10 3.72 8.41
N ILE A 93 -6.82 2.60 8.22
CA ILE A 93 -7.47 1.88 9.31
C ILE A 93 -7.04 0.42 9.30
N ASP A 94 -6.45 -0.04 10.40
CA ASP A 94 -6.06 -1.43 10.59
C ASP A 94 -6.09 -1.81 12.08
N PRO A 95 -6.61 -2.99 12.45
CA PRO A 95 -6.55 -3.47 13.83
C PRO A 95 -5.13 -3.91 14.27
N ASP A 96 -4.22 -4.19 13.35
CA ASP A 96 -2.87 -4.68 13.63
C ASP A 96 -1.83 -3.54 13.63
N GLN A 97 -1.61 -2.96 14.83
CA GLN A 97 -0.59 -1.93 15.03
C GLN A 97 0.84 -2.47 14.84
N GLU A 98 1.07 -3.75 15.15
CA GLU A 98 2.40 -4.36 15.08
C GLU A 98 2.86 -4.48 13.63
N ALA A 99 1.97 -4.96 12.75
CA ALA A 99 2.23 -5.00 11.31
C ALA A 99 2.48 -3.59 10.74
N TYR A 100 1.66 -2.60 11.10
CA TYR A 100 1.87 -1.21 10.66
C TYR A 100 3.24 -0.66 11.08
N ASN A 101 3.70 -0.99 12.29
CA ASN A 101 4.98 -0.53 12.81
C ASN A 101 6.18 -1.06 12.01
N ILE A 102 6.04 -2.16 11.26
CA ILE A 102 7.06 -2.65 10.31
C ILE A 102 7.25 -1.64 9.16
N GLY A 103 6.15 -1.07 8.65
CA GLY A 103 6.13 -0.10 7.57
C GLY A 103 6.48 1.33 7.97
N LEU A 104 6.27 1.69 9.24
CA LEU A 104 6.42 3.06 9.73
C LEU A 104 7.81 3.69 9.46
N PRO A 105 8.95 2.98 9.61
CA PRO A 105 10.25 3.52 9.22
C PRO A 105 10.33 3.89 7.74
N PHE A 106 9.68 3.13 6.86
CA PHE A 106 9.64 3.38 5.41
C PHE A 106 8.74 4.56 5.06
N ILE A 107 7.58 4.69 5.74
CA ILE A 107 6.71 5.87 5.65
C ILE A 107 7.49 7.14 6.00
N LYS A 108 8.25 7.10 7.10
CA LYS A 108 9.09 8.22 7.56
C LYS A 108 10.21 8.52 6.58
N LYS A 109 10.93 7.49 6.12
CA LYS A 109 12.01 7.62 5.12
C LYS A 109 11.51 8.18 3.78
N ALA A 110 10.29 7.84 3.36
CA ALA A 110 9.64 8.42 2.19
C ALA A 110 9.20 9.89 2.38
N GLY A 111 9.17 10.40 3.61
CA GLY A 111 8.76 11.77 3.89
C GLY A 111 7.27 12.03 3.67
N VAL A 112 6.43 11.01 3.85
CA VAL A 112 4.98 11.08 3.58
C VAL A 112 4.09 10.87 4.82
N GLU A 113 4.68 10.71 6.01
CA GLU A 113 3.95 10.50 7.27
C GLU A 113 2.88 11.58 7.51
N HIS A 114 3.16 12.84 7.15
CA HIS A 114 2.24 13.97 7.33
C HIS A 114 0.94 13.87 6.51
N LYS A 115 0.88 12.96 5.54
CA LYS A 115 -0.33 12.67 4.75
C LYS A 115 -1.21 11.63 5.42
N ILE A 116 -0.68 10.83 6.35
CA ILE A 116 -1.31 9.61 6.85
C ILE A 116 -1.89 9.86 8.25
N ASN A 117 -3.19 9.62 8.40
CA ASN A 117 -3.85 9.49 9.69
C ASN A 117 -4.15 8.01 9.94
N PHE A 118 -3.25 7.33 10.66
CA PHE A 118 -3.43 5.92 11.01
C PHE A 118 -4.33 5.78 12.24
N ILE A 119 -5.33 4.90 12.16
CA ILE A 119 -6.29 4.62 13.21
C ILE A 119 -6.21 3.13 13.52
N ASN A 120 -5.65 2.80 14.69
CA ASN A 120 -5.63 1.42 15.16
C ASN A 120 -7.02 1.00 15.66
N SER A 121 -7.81 0.39 14.78
CA SER A 121 -9.18 -0.01 15.09
C SER A 121 -9.74 -1.00 14.08
N LYS A 122 -10.86 -1.63 14.44
CA LYS A 122 -11.75 -2.22 13.42
C LYS A 122 -12.31 -1.08 12.55
N ALA A 123 -12.52 -1.34 11.26
CA ALA A 123 -12.99 -0.30 10.34
C ALA A 123 -14.39 0.21 10.65
N HIS A 124 -15.34 -0.68 10.95
CA HIS A 124 -16.76 -0.34 11.05
C HIS A 124 -17.06 0.80 12.04
N PRO A 125 -16.56 0.81 13.30
CA PRO A 125 -16.78 1.92 14.22
C PRO A 125 -16.18 3.26 13.76
N VAL A 126 -15.10 3.23 12.99
CA VAL A 126 -14.49 4.44 12.42
C VAL A 126 -15.36 4.99 11.29
N LEU A 127 -15.87 4.10 10.44
CA LEU A 127 -16.79 4.47 9.36
C LEU A 127 -18.09 5.07 9.89
N ASP A 128 -18.66 4.51 10.96
CA ASP A 128 -19.88 5.05 11.58
C ASP A 128 -19.67 6.48 12.10
N LYS A 129 -18.49 6.79 12.66
CA LYS A 129 -18.14 8.14 13.10
C LYS A 129 -18.00 9.11 11.93
N LEU A 130 -17.39 8.68 10.83
CA LEU A 130 -17.23 9.52 9.63
C LEU A 130 -18.56 9.88 8.95
N LEU A 131 -19.64 9.14 9.22
CA LEU A 131 -20.99 9.46 8.73
C LEU A 131 -21.72 10.49 9.60
N GLN A 132 -21.21 10.79 10.79
CA GLN A 132 -21.81 11.76 11.73
C GLN A 132 -21.24 13.17 11.55
N ASP A 133 -20.11 13.29 10.83
CA ASP A 133 -19.44 14.53 10.46
C ASP A 133 -19.99 15.12 9.14
#